data_AF-A0A7V7MMT2-F1
#
_entry.id   AF-A0A7V7MMT2-F1
#
_cell.length_a   1.000
_cell.length_b   1.000
_cell.length_c   1.000
_cell.angle_alpha   90.00
_cell.angle_beta   90.00
_cell.angle_gamma   90.00
#
_symmetry.space_group_name_H-M   'P 1'
#
loop_
_entity.id
_entity.type
_entity.pdbx_description
1 polymer ?
#
loop_
_entity_poly.entity_id
_entity_poly.type
_entity_poly.pdbx_seq_one_letter_code
_entity_poly.pdbx_strand_id
1 'polypeptide(L)'
;MEALALMILGLDPSLTAFGWFLGEFNSEWRLARVDSGCIETKPSKDRRVLAADDITRRVREICEELLGKLKEHTVSVILTEAAEEFLREKTGQKGAIRYGIAHGIPGSLASIIGVPIYTVKAVSARKAILGKPNGWTKPKIEKAVMPLIEGFKQETSQNRRWGVSDAALCALYSQHHPVASAILEVSHGRKPGSSARSLRHQQCLFGG
;
A
#
# COMPACT_ATOMS: atom_id res chain seq x y z
N MET A 1 -16.08 -11.68 22.67
CA MET A 1 -15.12 -10.75 22.07
C MET A 1 -15.35 -10.83 20.58
N GLU A 2 -15.86 -9.77 19.97
CA GLU A 2 -15.91 -9.69 18.51
C GLU A 2 -14.46 -9.69 18.01
N ALA A 3 -14.15 -10.53 17.03
CA ALA A 3 -12.84 -10.50 16.40
C ALA A 3 -12.68 -9.11 15.77
N LEU A 4 -11.64 -8.38 16.16
CA LEU A 4 -11.38 -7.07 15.57
C LEU A 4 -11.12 -7.26 14.08
N ALA A 5 -11.97 -6.63 13.26
CA ALA A 5 -11.80 -6.49 11.83
C ALA A 5 -10.39 -5.96 11.53
N LEU A 6 -9.60 -6.74 10.80
CA LEU A 6 -8.24 -6.35 10.45
C LEU A 6 -8.24 -5.52 9.16
N MET A 7 -8.10 -4.21 9.33
CA MET A 7 -8.13 -3.23 8.25
C MET A 7 -6.72 -2.92 7.73
N ILE A 8 -6.52 -3.09 6.44
CA ILE A 8 -5.25 -2.92 5.74
C ILE A 8 -5.33 -1.73 4.80
N LEU A 9 -4.35 -0.82 4.88
CA LEU A 9 -4.17 0.26 3.90
C LEU A 9 -2.94 -0.02 3.03
N GLY A 10 -3.17 -0.42 1.78
CA GLY A 10 -2.13 -0.52 0.75
C GLY A 10 -1.93 0.81 0.02
N LEU A 11 -0.69 1.21 -0.21
CA LEU A 11 -0.33 2.49 -0.83
C LEU A 11 0.67 2.29 -1.99
N ASP A 12 0.44 3.01 -3.09
CA ASP A 12 1.33 3.20 -4.25
C ASP A 12 1.72 4.69 -4.35
N PRO A 13 2.81 5.12 -3.69
CA PRO A 13 3.11 6.54 -3.54
C PRO A 13 3.60 7.19 -4.83
N SER A 14 2.90 8.25 -5.25
CA SER A 14 3.33 9.11 -6.35
C SER A 14 2.77 10.49 -6.17
N LEU A 15 3.56 11.54 -6.44
CA LEU A 15 3.03 12.89 -6.41
C LEU A 15 1.96 13.11 -7.49
N THR A 16 2.02 12.42 -8.63
CA THR A 16 1.06 12.64 -9.74
C THR A 16 -0.22 11.82 -9.64
N ALA A 17 -0.11 10.59 -9.13
CA ALA A 17 -1.23 9.64 -9.08
C ALA A 17 -1.00 8.71 -7.88
N PHE A 18 -1.42 9.15 -6.70
CA PHE A 18 -1.17 8.43 -5.45
C PHE A 18 -2.24 7.35 -5.27
N GLY A 19 -1.89 6.10 -5.54
CA GLY A 19 -2.80 4.96 -5.41
C GLY A 19 -3.00 4.58 -3.95
N TRP A 20 -4.25 4.27 -3.56
CA TRP A 20 -4.56 3.72 -2.25
C TRP A 20 -5.63 2.65 -2.35
N PHE A 21 -5.52 1.65 -1.48
CA PHE A 21 -6.44 0.53 -1.38
C PHE A 21 -6.72 0.23 0.09
N LEU A 22 -7.98 0.24 0.47
CA LEU A 22 -8.44 -0.12 1.79
C LEU A 22 -9.15 -1.47 1.74
N GLY A 23 -8.63 -2.45 2.47
CA GLY A 23 -9.21 -3.79 2.52
C GLY A 23 -9.36 -4.31 3.93
N GLU A 24 -10.24 -5.29 4.08
CA GLU A 24 -10.51 -5.99 5.32
C GLU A 24 -10.32 -7.49 5.11
N PHE A 25 -9.74 -8.17 6.10
CA PHE A 25 -9.69 -9.63 6.08
C PHE A 25 -11.00 -10.22 6.61
N ASN A 26 -11.63 -11.06 5.80
CA ASN A 26 -12.77 -11.86 6.23
C ASN A 26 -12.32 -13.06 7.11
N SER A 27 -13.28 -13.85 7.60
CA SER A 27 -13.01 -15.03 8.43
C SER A 27 -12.21 -16.13 7.73
N GLU A 28 -12.17 -16.13 6.40
CA GLU A 28 -11.37 -17.06 5.58
C GLU A 28 -9.99 -16.50 5.22
N TRP A 29 -9.59 -15.38 5.83
CA TRP A 29 -8.33 -14.69 5.54
C TRP A 29 -8.18 -14.23 4.08
N ARG A 30 -9.30 -13.95 3.43
CA ARG A 30 -9.33 -13.32 2.10
C ARG A 30 -9.51 -11.81 2.26
N LEU A 31 -8.80 -11.07 1.42
CA LEU A 31 -8.86 -9.61 1.41
C LEU A 31 -10.09 -9.17 0.62
N ALA A 32 -11.05 -8.57 1.30
CA ALA A 32 -12.20 -7.91 0.70
C ALA A 32 -11.93 -6.41 0.55
N ARG A 33 -12.35 -5.82 -0.57
CA ARG A 33 -12.27 -4.38 -0.76
C ARG A 33 -13.30 -3.69 0.12
N VAL A 34 -12.85 -2.72 0.90
CA VAL A 34 -13.71 -1.75 1.59
C VAL A 34 -13.84 -0.48 0.76
N ASP A 35 -12.70 0.11 0.37
CA ASP A 35 -12.66 1.29 -0.49
C ASP A 35 -11.33 1.33 -1.26
N SER A 36 -11.26 2.11 -2.34
CA SER A 36 -9.99 2.32 -3.06
C SER A 36 -10.07 3.55 -3.95
N GLY A 37 -8.92 4.15 -4.21
CA GLY A 37 -8.86 5.31 -5.09
C GLY A 37 -7.45 5.65 -5.55
N CYS A 38 -7.37 6.76 -6.28
CA CYS A 38 -6.11 7.33 -6.70
C CYS A 38 -6.23 8.85 -6.68
N ILE A 39 -5.34 9.49 -5.93
CA ILE A 39 -5.30 10.94 -5.74
C ILE A 39 -4.47 11.51 -6.88
N GLU A 40 -5.14 12.09 -7.86
CA GLU A 40 -4.47 12.71 -9.02
C GLU A 40 -4.21 14.18 -8.73
N THR A 41 -2.94 14.55 -8.56
CA THR A 41 -2.55 15.96 -8.42
C THR A 41 -1.79 16.44 -9.65
N LYS A 42 -2.02 17.70 -10.03
CA LYS A 42 -1.43 18.31 -11.22
C LYS A 42 -0.47 19.43 -10.82
N PRO A 43 0.70 19.56 -11.48
CA PRO A 43 1.56 20.72 -11.28
C PRO A 43 0.84 22.02 -11.67
N SER A 44 1.08 23.09 -10.92
CA SER A 44 0.63 24.42 -11.29
C SER A 44 1.21 24.84 -12.65
N LYS A 45 0.36 25.43 -13.49
CA LYS A 45 0.79 26.06 -14.76
C LYS A 45 1.12 27.54 -14.57
N ASP A 46 0.83 28.11 -13.40
CA ASP A 46 1.12 29.51 -13.09
C ASP A 46 2.62 29.67 -12.80
N ARG A 47 3.31 30.46 -13.64
CA ARG A 47 4.74 30.73 -13.53
C ARG A 47 5.13 31.49 -12.27
N ARG A 48 4.16 32.10 -11.57
CA ARG A 48 4.37 32.83 -10.31
C ARG A 48 4.46 31.89 -9.11
N VAL A 49 3.99 30.64 -9.24
CA VAL A 49 4.04 29.65 -8.16
C VAL A 49 5.41 28.99 -8.17
N LEU A 50 6.12 29.06 -7.04
CA LEU A 50 7.40 28.38 -6.90
C LEU A 50 7.21 26.86 -6.92
N ALA A 51 8.19 26.13 -7.44
CA ALA A 51 8.12 24.68 -7.50
C ALA A 51 7.97 24.02 -6.11
N ALA A 52 8.57 24.62 -5.08
CA ALA A 52 8.46 24.15 -3.69
C ALA A 52 7.04 24.34 -3.13
N ASP A 53 6.40 25.48 -3.43
CA ASP A 53 5.02 25.76 -3.01
C ASP A 53 4.03 24.82 -3.71
N ASP A 54 4.24 24.55 -5.01
CA ASP A 54 3.44 23.61 -5.77
C ASP A 54 3.55 22.18 -5.20
N ILE A 55 4.76 21.73 -4.85
CA ILE A 55 4.97 20.43 -4.20
C ILE A 55 4.24 20.40 -2.86
N THR A 56 4.38 21.44 -2.04
CA THR A 56 3.72 21.52 -0.73
C THR A 56 2.20 21.44 -0.85
N ARG A 57 1.60 22.15 -1.81
CA ARG A 57 0.16 22.07 -2.11
C ARG A 57 -0.25 20.64 -2.47
N ARG A 58 0.49 19.98 -3.38
CA ARG A 58 0.16 18.62 -3.83
C ARG A 58 0.30 17.58 -2.72
N VAL A 59 1.33 17.72 -1.86
CA VAL A 59 1.47 16.88 -0.66
C VAL A 59 0.29 17.10 0.28
N ARG A 60 -0.13 18.35 0.49
CA ARG A 60 -1.31 18.67 1.31
C ARG A 60 -2.57 18.01 0.77
N GLU A 61 -2.84 18.12 -0.54
CA GLU A 61 -3.99 17.46 -1.19
C GLU A 61 -4.01 15.95 -0.94
N ILE A 62 -2.86 15.28 -1.10
CA ILE A 62 -2.72 13.85 -0.81
C ILE A 62 -3.00 13.55 0.66
N CYS A 63 -2.42 14.32 1.58
CA CYS A 63 -2.60 14.12 3.01
C CYS A 63 -4.04 14.36 3.45
N GLU A 64 -4.71 15.40 2.97
CA GLU A 64 -6.09 15.73 3.33
C GLU A 64 -7.07 14.62 2.91
N GLU A 65 -6.94 14.09 1.69
CA GLU A 65 -7.79 13.00 1.21
C GLU A 65 -7.53 11.69 1.98
N LEU A 66 -6.26 11.32 2.21
CA LEU A 66 -5.93 10.13 3.01
C LEU A 66 -6.38 10.25 4.46
N LEU A 67 -6.22 11.42 5.09
CA LEU A 67 -6.71 11.66 6.44
C LEU A 67 -8.24 11.61 6.51
N GLY A 68 -8.95 12.00 5.46
CA GLY A 68 -10.39 11.79 5.34
C GLY A 68 -10.74 10.30 5.47
N LYS A 69 -10.05 9.44 4.70
CA LYS A 69 -10.26 7.99 4.74
C LYS A 69 -9.89 7.36 6.08
N LEU A 70 -8.81 7.82 6.71
CA LEU A 70 -8.38 7.34 8.02
C LEU A 70 -9.29 7.79 9.18
N LYS A 71 -10.12 8.83 8.98
CA LYS A 71 -11.16 9.20 9.94
C LYS A 71 -12.41 8.33 9.81
N GLU A 72 -12.71 7.88 8.58
CA GLU A 72 -13.83 6.98 8.28
C GLU A 72 -13.54 5.54 8.72
N HIS A 73 -12.26 5.13 8.74
CA HIS A 73 -11.86 3.75 8.98
C HIS A 73 -10.68 3.64 9.95
N THR A 74 -10.79 2.74 10.93
CA THR A 74 -9.68 2.41 11.83
C THR A 74 -8.73 1.42 11.16
N VAL A 75 -7.67 1.93 10.53
CA VAL A 75 -6.63 1.10 9.89
C VAL A 75 -5.74 0.43 10.94
N SER A 76 -5.49 -0.87 10.78
CA SER A 76 -4.63 -1.65 11.68
C SER A 76 -3.17 -1.66 11.25
N VAL A 77 -2.92 -1.54 9.93
CA VAL A 77 -1.56 -1.56 9.36
C VAL A 77 -1.53 -0.89 7.99
N ILE A 78 -0.40 -0.24 7.69
CA ILE A 78 -0.11 0.35 6.38
C ILE A 78 0.93 -0.51 5.66
N LEU A 79 0.69 -0.82 4.39
CA LEU A 79 1.67 -1.42 3.49
C LEU A 79 1.95 -0.45 2.35
N THR A 80 3.22 -0.13 2.11
CA THR A 80 3.62 0.77 1.02
C THR A 80 4.71 0.12 0.18
N GLU A 81 4.78 0.45 -1.11
CA GLU A 81 5.91 0.03 -1.93
C GLU A 81 7.24 0.56 -1.36
N ALA A 82 8.29 -0.27 -1.43
CA ALA A 82 9.65 0.10 -1.03
C ALA A 82 10.32 0.98 -2.10
N ALA A 83 11.00 2.03 -1.64
CA ALA A 83 11.65 3.02 -2.51
C ALA A 83 12.92 2.54 -3.25
N GLU A 84 13.35 1.29 -3.05
CA GLU A 84 14.68 0.80 -3.45
C GLU A 84 14.91 0.80 -4.97
N GLU A 85 13.88 0.52 -5.78
CA GLU A 85 14.03 0.43 -7.24
C GLU A 85 14.24 1.81 -7.90
N PHE A 86 13.78 2.89 -7.27
CA PHE A 86 13.86 4.25 -7.82
C PHE A 86 15.19 4.95 -7.53
N LEU A 87 15.87 4.57 -6.45
CA LEU A 87 17.19 5.10 -6.07
C LEU A 87 18.32 4.52 -6.94
N ARG A 88 18.06 3.43 -7.66
CA ARG A 88 19.00 2.81 -8.59
C ARG A 88 18.86 3.45 -9.98
N GLU A 89 19.59 4.56 -10.18
CA GLU A 89 20.07 5.09 -11.46
C GLU A 89 19.05 5.60 -12.51
N LYS A 90 17.77 5.21 -12.46
CA LYS A 90 16.81 5.48 -13.55
C LYS A 90 16.05 6.80 -13.46
N THR A 91 16.16 7.55 -12.36
CA THR A 91 15.52 8.85 -12.24
C THR A 91 16.54 9.96 -12.05
N GLY A 92 16.43 11.01 -12.86
CA GLY A 92 17.22 12.23 -12.64
C GLY A 92 16.91 12.82 -11.27
N GLN A 93 17.80 13.69 -10.76
CA GLN A 93 17.72 14.27 -9.41
C GLN A 93 16.32 14.79 -9.03
N LYS A 94 15.63 15.46 -9.97
CA LYS A 94 14.26 15.96 -9.75
C LYS A 94 13.23 14.85 -9.54
N GLY A 95 13.38 13.72 -10.24
CA GLY A 95 12.52 12.54 -10.09
C GLY A 95 12.73 11.87 -8.74
N ALA A 96 14.00 11.66 -8.35
CA ALA A 96 14.35 11.10 -7.05
C ALA A 96 13.81 11.93 -5.87
N ILE A 97 13.91 13.26 -5.93
CA ILE A 97 13.35 14.16 -4.91
C ILE A 97 11.84 14.00 -4.81
N ARG A 98 11.13 14.05 -5.95
CA ARG A 98 9.66 13.92 -5.98
C ARG A 98 9.19 12.57 -5.44
N TYR A 99 9.92 11.52 -5.79
CA TYR A 99 9.65 10.17 -5.33
C TYR A 99 9.89 10.03 -3.83
N GLY A 100 11.02 10.55 -3.32
CA GLY A 100 11.30 10.59 -1.88
C GLY A 100 10.23 11.34 -1.09
N ILE A 101 9.72 12.46 -1.62
CA ILE A 101 8.61 13.20 -1.00
C ILE A 101 7.34 12.36 -0.96
N ALA A 102 6.94 11.72 -2.07
CA ALA A 102 5.75 10.86 -2.08
C ALA A 102 5.88 9.69 -1.09
N HIS A 103 7.04 9.02 -1.05
CA HIS A 103 7.30 7.91 -0.13
C HIS A 103 7.45 8.32 1.34
N GLY A 104 7.75 9.60 1.61
CA GLY A 104 7.73 10.15 2.97
C GLY A 104 6.32 10.21 3.57
N ILE A 105 5.30 10.41 2.73
CA ILE A 105 3.90 10.58 3.16
C ILE A 105 3.42 9.38 3.99
N PRO A 106 3.47 8.12 3.51
CA PRO A 106 3.05 6.95 4.31
C PRO A 106 3.70 6.87 5.69
N GLY A 107 5.02 7.07 5.78
CA GLY A 107 5.77 6.97 7.03
C GLY A 107 5.39 8.06 8.04
N SER A 108 5.23 9.30 7.58
CA SER A 108 4.75 10.40 8.40
C SER A 108 3.32 10.14 8.88
N LEU A 109 2.44 9.69 7.99
CA LEU A 109 1.04 9.39 8.32
C LEU A 109 0.94 8.30 9.38
N ALA A 110 1.65 7.18 9.16
CA ALA A 110 1.73 6.05 10.10
C ALA A 110 2.21 6.48 11.49
N SER A 111 3.23 7.33 11.54
CA SER A 111 3.78 7.86 12.79
C SER A 111 2.79 8.75 13.54
N ILE A 112 2.04 9.60 12.81
CA ILE A 112 1.04 10.50 13.41
C ILE A 112 -0.14 9.72 13.97
N ILE A 113 -0.63 8.69 13.26
CA ILE A 113 -1.80 7.92 13.68
C ILE A 113 -1.46 6.73 14.61
N GLY A 114 -0.18 6.46 14.83
CA GLY A 114 0.28 5.38 15.71
C GLY A 114 0.05 3.98 15.13
N VAL A 115 0.04 3.83 13.81
CA VAL A 115 -0.20 2.55 13.12
C VAL A 115 1.11 2.01 12.55
N PRO A 116 1.38 0.69 12.64
CA PRO A 116 2.56 0.09 12.03
C PRO A 116 2.56 0.24 10.51
N ILE A 117 3.74 0.48 9.95
CA ILE A 117 3.97 0.55 8.50
C ILE A 117 5.01 -0.48 8.06
N TYR A 118 4.72 -1.17 6.96
CA TYR A 118 5.63 -2.10 6.31
C TYR A 118 5.91 -1.70 4.87
N THR A 119 7.18 -1.81 4.48
CA THR A 119 7.59 -1.58 3.09
C THR A 119 7.64 -2.90 2.33
N VAL A 120 7.11 -2.87 1.10
CA VAL A 120 6.96 -4.04 0.24
C VAL A 120 7.80 -3.86 -1.01
N LYS A 121 8.75 -4.76 -1.25
CA LYS A 121 9.49 -4.76 -2.52
C LYS A 121 8.57 -5.26 -3.63
N ALA A 122 8.42 -4.49 -4.71
CA ALA A 122 7.53 -4.86 -5.80
C ALA A 122 7.86 -6.22 -6.41
N VAL A 123 9.14 -6.52 -6.61
CA VAL A 123 9.61 -7.85 -7.05
C VAL A 123 9.14 -8.98 -6.11
N SER A 124 9.21 -8.78 -4.78
CA SER A 124 8.77 -9.76 -3.80
C SER A 124 7.25 -9.93 -3.83
N ALA A 125 6.49 -8.84 -3.91
CA ALA A 125 5.04 -8.89 -4.01
C ALA A 125 4.57 -9.62 -5.26
N ARG A 126 5.13 -9.27 -6.42
CA ARG A 126 4.83 -9.94 -7.70
C ARG A 126 5.19 -11.42 -7.67
N LYS A 127 6.35 -11.77 -7.10
CA LYS A 127 6.73 -13.19 -6.97
C LYS A 127 5.76 -13.96 -6.06
N ALA A 128 5.36 -13.36 -4.94
CA ALA A 128 4.52 -14.01 -3.94
C ALA A 128 3.07 -14.16 -4.42
N ILE A 129 2.50 -13.11 -5.00
CA ILE A 129 1.09 -13.06 -5.41
C ILE A 129 0.89 -13.60 -6.83
N LEU A 130 1.81 -13.33 -7.75
CA LEU A 130 1.66 -13.63 -9.17
C LEU A 130 2.59 -14.77 -9.66
N GLY A 131 3.35 -15.38 -8.76
CA GLY A 131 4.25 -16.50 -9.04
C GLY A 131 5.52 -16.17 -9.82
N LYS A 132 5.70 -14.92 -10.27
CA LYS A 132 6.89 -14.47 -11.04
C LYS A 132 7.33 -13.06 -10.64
N PRO A 133 8.64 -12.80 -10.46
CA PRO A 133 9.14 -11.49 -10.05
C PRO A 133 9.05 -10.39 -11.14
N ASN A 134 9.20 -10.79 -12.42
CA ASN A 134 9.42 -9.91 -13.57
C ASN A 134 8.42 -10.17 -14.71
N GLY A 135 8.35 -9.24 -15.69
CA GLY A 135 7.50 -9.39 -16.89
C GLY A 135 6.06 -8.88 -16.73
N TRP A 136 5.78 -8.24 -15.59
CA TRP A 136 4.50 -7.65 -15.26
C TRP A 136 4.45 -6.19 -15.70
N THR A 137 3.53 -5.89 -16.61
CA THR A 137 3.16 -4.51 -16.97
C THR A 137 1.95 -4.09 -16.14
N LYS A 138 1.70 -2.77 -15.98
CA LYS A 138 0.54 -2.28 -15.22
C LYS A 138 -0.79 -2.94 -15.64
N PRO A 139 -1.12 -3.10 -16.94
CA PRO A 139 -2.33 -3.83 -17.35
C PRO A 139 -2.35 -5.31 -16.96
N LYS A 140 -1.19 -5.98 -16.94
CA LYS A 140 -1.10 -7.38 -16.50
C LYS A 140 -1.27 -7.52 -15.00
N ILE A 141 -0.72 -6.56 -14.22
CA ILE A 141 -0.90 -6.51 -12.76
C ILE A 141 -2.39 -6.31 -12.46
N GLU A 142 -3.02 -5.29 -13.04
CA GLU A 142 -4.47 -5.05 -12.89
C GLU A 142 -5.29 -6.32 -13.19
N LYS A 143 -5.07 -6.94 -14.36
CA LYS A 143 -5.83 -8.14 -14.76
C LYS A 143 -5.64 -9.33 -13.81
N ALA A 144 -4.47 -9.45 -13.18
CA ALA A 144 -4.15 -10.57 -12.31
C ALA A 144 -4.51 -10.33 -10.84
N VAL A 145 -4.39 -9.08 -10.35
CA VAL A 145 -4.60 -8.71 -8.95
C VAL A 145 -6.09 -8.53 -8.64
N MET A 146 -6.84 -7.85 -9.51
CA MET A 146 -8.23 -7.50 -9.20
C MET A 146 -9.16 -8.70 -8.95
N PRO A 147 -9.04 -9.83 -9.69
CA PRO A 147 -9.86 -11.01 -9.40
C PRO A 147 -9.55 -11.69 -8.06
N LEU A 148 -8.42 -11.38 -7.43
CA LEU A 148 -8.03 -11.94 -6.13
C LEU A 148 -8.69 -11.19 -4.95
N ILE A 149 -9.34 -10.06 -5.23
CA ILE A 149 -9.93 -9.17 -4.22
C ILE A 149 -11.45 -9.34 -4.25
N GLU A 150 -12.00 -9.74 -3.12
CA GLU A 150 -13.45 -9.88 -2.98
C GLU A 150 -14.14 -8.51 -3.08
N GLY A 151 -15.23 -8.45 -3.85
CA GLY A 151 -16.05 -7.23 -3.98
C GLY A 151 -15.44 -6.13 -4.86
N PHE A 152 -14.35 -6.39 -5.58
CA PHE A 152 -13.73 -5.36 -6.42
C PHE A 152 -14.63 -4.91 -7.58
N LYS A 153 -14.91 -3.62 -7.66
CA LYS A 153 -15.57 -2.97 -8.80
C LYS A 153 -14.55 -2.22 -9.64
N GLN A 154 -14.64 -2.34 -10.96
CA GLN A 154 -13.67 -1.74 -11.87
C GLN A 154 -13.70 -0.19 -11.81
N GLU A 155 -12.53 0.43 -11.67
CA GLU A 155 -12.41 1.90 -11.68
C GLU A 155 -12.56 2.47 -13.10
N THR A 156 -12.99 3.72 -13.20
CA THR A 156 -13.37 4.35 -14.48
C THR A 156 -12.19 4.88 -15.30
N SER A 157 -11.13 5.39 -14.66
CA SER A 157 -9.95 5.94 -15.36
C SER A 157 -8.76 4.99 -15.32
N GLN A 158 -7.92 5.02 -16.36
CA GLN A 158 -6.73 4.15 -16.46
C GLN A 158 -5.70 4.40 -15.35
N ASN A 159 -5.41 5.67 -15.04
CA ASN A 159 -4.48 6.02 -13.97
C ASN A 159 -4.99 5.55 -12.60
N ARG A 160 -6.30 5.69 -12.36
CA ARG A 160 -6.94 5.16 -11.15
C ARG A 160 -6.82 3.65 -11.07
N ARG A 161 -7.14 2.92 -12.14
CA ARG A 161 -7.01 1.46 -12.19
C ARG A 161 -5.60 0.99 -11.86
N TRP A 162 -4.58 1.64 -12.42
CA TRP A 162 -3.19 1.26 -12.19
C TRP A 162 -2.72 1.55 -10.77
N GLY A 163 -2.96 2.77 -10.27
CA GLY A 163 -2.59 3.11 -8.88
C GLY A 163 -3.29 2.23 -7.86
N VAL A 164 -4.58 1.96 -8.06
CA VAL A 164 -5.34 1.02 -7.22
C VAL A 164 -4.78 -0.40 -7.32
N SER A 165 -4.37 -0.86 -8.50
CA SER A 165 -3.81 -2.21 -8.68
C SER A 165 -2.47 -2.42 -7.99
N ASP A 166 -1.59 -1.42 -8.07
CA ASP A 166 -0.27 -1.47 -7.44
C ASP A 166 -0.42 -1.34 -5.89
N ALA A 167 -1.35 -0.49 -5.42
CA ALA A 167 -1.69 -0.38 -4.01
C ALA A 167 -2.34 -1.65 -3.44
N ALA A 168 -3.25 -2.28 -4.20
CA ALA A 168 -3.91 -3.51 -3.80
C ALA A 168 -2.94 -4.71 -3.80
N LEU A 169 -1.98 -4.74 -4.72
CA LEU A 169 -0.88 -5.71 -4.69
C LEU A 169 -0.07 -5.59 -3.40
N CYS A 170 0.21 -4.36 -2.95
CA CYS A 170 0.86 -4.13 -1.66
C CYS A 170 0.00 -4.65 -0.51
N ALA A 171 -1.31 -4.37 -0.49
CA ALA A 171 -2.22 -4.87 0.54
C ALA A 171 -2.30 -6.41 0.55
N LEU A 172 -2.45 -7.06 -0.60
CA LEU A 172 -2.47 -8.53 -0.71
C LEU A 172 -1.18 -9.17 -0.19
N TYR A 173 -0.04 -8.48 -0.31
CA TYR A 173 1.23 -8.98 0.22
C TYR A 173 1.20 -9.20 1.74
N SER A 174 0.26 -8.58 2.47
CA SER A 174 0.04 -8.83 3.90
C SER A 174 -0.31 -10.29 4.23
N GLN A 175 -0.83 -11.06 3.27
CA GLN A 175 -1.10 -12.50 3.43
C GLN A 175 0.19 -13.34 3.53
N HIS A 176 1.35 -12.78 3.23
CA HIS A 176 2.61 -13.53 3.22
C HIS A 176 3.42 -13.41 4.52
N HIS A 177 4.16 -14.48 4.79
CA HIS A 177 4.63 -14.92 6.12
C HIS A 177 5.31 -13.87 7.04
N PRO A 178 6.21 -12.96 6.60
CA PRO A 178 6.78 -12.01 7.55
C PRO A 178 5.78 -10.93 7.99
N VAL A 179 4.83 -10.57 7.11
CA VAL A 179 3.87 -9.49 7.38
C VAL A 179 2.65 -10.02 8.12
N ALA A 180 2.11 -11.16 7.69
CA ALA A 180 0.99 -11.82 8.37
C ALA A 180 1.29 -12.08 9.85
N SER A 181 2.49 -12.57 10.16
CA SER A 181 2.92 -12.85 11.54
C SER A 181 2.92 -11.57 12.40
N ALA A 182 3.47 -10.48 11.86
CA ALA A 182 3.55 -9.22 12.58
C ALA A 182 2.18 -8.58 12.76
N ILE A 183 1.31 -8.67 11.76
CA ILE A 183 -0.08 -8.22 11.86
C ILE A 183 -0.86 -9.02 12.91
N LEU A 184 -0.71 -10.34 12.92
CA LEU A 184 -1.33 -11.20 13.92
C LEU A 184 -0.84 -10.83 15.33
N GLU A 185 0.45 -10.57 15.53
CA GLU A 185 0.95 -10.10 16.83
C GLU A 185 0.28 -8.79 17.27
N VAL A 186 0.18 -7.81 16.36
CA VAL A 186 -0.47 -6.51 16.63
C VAL A 186 -1.95 -6.69 16.98
N SER A 187 -2.69 -7.51 16.21
CA SER A 187 -4.11 -7.78 16.47
C SER A 187 -4.39 -8.44 17.83
N HIS A 188 -3.41 -9.17 18.38
CA HIS A 188 -3.50 -9.79 19.70
C HIS A 188 -2.93 -8.90 20.82
N GLY A 189 -2.62 -7.63 20.55
CA GLY A 189 -2.01 -6.70 21.51
C GLY A 189 -0.59 -7.10 21.94
N ARG A 190 0.07 -7.99 21.18
CA ARG A 190 1.44 -8.42 21.47
C ARG A 190 2.43 -7.48 20.80
N LYS A 191 3.56 -7.24 21.47
CA LYS A 191 4.65 -6.48 20.85
C LYS A 191 5.21 -7.27 19.66
N PRO A 192 5.46 -6.61 18.51
CA PRO A 192 6.09 -7.24 17.35
C PRO A 192 7.40 -7.94 17.73
N GLY A 193 7.59 -9.20 17.31
CA GLY A 193 8.78 -10.01 17.55
C GLY A 193 8.75 -10.89 18.80
N SER A 194 7.64 -10.92 19.55
CA SER A 194 7.49 -11.76 20.74
C SER A 194 7.22 -13.24 20.44
N SER A 195 6.76 -13.60 19.24
CA SER A 195 6.31 -14.95 18.90
C SER A 195 7.07 -15.64 17.76
N ALA A 196 8.14 -15.03 17.21
CA ALA A 196 8.90 -15.55 16.07
C ALA A 196 9.50 -16.98 16.25
N ARG A 197 9.49 -17.53 17.47
CA ARG A 197 9.85 -18.94 17.74
C ARG A 197 8.70 -19.95 17.54
N SER A 198 7.44 -19.54 17.58
CA SER A 198 6.29 -20.46 17.59
C SER A 198 5.69 -20.75 16.21
N LEU A 199 5.76 -19.81 15.26
CA LEU A 199 5.09 -19.94 13.96
C LEU A 199 5.79 -20.85 12.93
N ARG A 200 7.05 -21.26 13.18
CA ARG A 200 7.71 -22.28 12.34
C ARG A 200 6.99 -23.64 12.35
N HIS A 201 6.15 -23.91 13.36
CA HIS A 201 5.37 -25.15 13.42
C HIS A 201 4.09 -25.13 12.56
N GLN A 202 3.55 -23.96 12.20
CA GLN A 202 2.33 -23.90 11.37
C GLN A 202 2.61 -23.95 9.86
N GLN A 203 3.85 -23.69 9.42
CA GLN A 203 4.24 -23.82 8.01
C GLN A 203 4.21 -25.27 7.48
N CYS A 204 4.17 -26.28 8.34
CA CYS A 204 3.98 -27.67 7.91
C CYS A 204 2.53 -28.02 7.53
N LEU A 205 1.55 -27.16 7.81
CA LEU A 205 0.13 -27.46 7.57
C LEU A 205 -0.45 -26.86 6.27
N PHE A 206 0.26 -25.92 5.63
CA PHE A 206 -0.24 -25.21 4.44
C PHE A 206 0.69 -25.27 3.22
N GLY A 207 1.68 -26.17 3.22
CA GLY A 207 2.55 -26.44 2.06
C GLY A 207 2.08 -27.67 1.30
N GLY A 208 1.11 -27.48 0.39
CA GLY A 208 0.71 -28.44 -0.64
C GLY A 208 0.66 -27.75 -1.99
#